data_AF-A0A9P2W3D8-F1
#
_entry.id   AF-A0A9P2W3D8-F1
#
_cell.length_a   1.000
_cell.length_b   1.000
_cell.length_c   1.000
_cell.angle_alpha   90.00
_cell.angle_beta   90.00
_cell.angle_gamma   90.00
#
_symmetry.space_group_name_H-M   'P 1'
#
loop_
_entity.id
_entity.type
_entity.pdbx_description
1 polymer ?
#
loop_
_entity_poly.entity_id
_entity_poly.type
_entity_poly.pdbx_seq_one_letter_code
_entity_poly.pdbx_strand_id
1 'polypeptide(L)'
;MAIKRILLAIIVVILTAFLLAVIVANRQMVTLTLDPFQISSGNFTYHAPFFIWFFVFFGLGILLGVLINWFAYHKCKKALRKSKAELEKLKMSVTDII
;
A
#
# COMPACT_ATOMS: atom_id res chain seq x y z
N MET A 1 -16.00 17.84 12.76
CA MET A 1 -15.85 17.15 11.45
C MET A 1 -15.22 18.02 10.36
N ALA A 2 -15.53 19.32 10.28
CA ALA A 2 -15.01 20.21 9.22
C ALA A 2 -13.47 20.36 9.22
N ILE A 3 -12.82 20.55 10.38
CA ILE A 3 -11.36 20.73 10.47
C ILE A 3 -10.58 19.55 9.87
N LYS A 4 -10.98 18.31 10.16
CA LYS A 4 -10.33 17.11 9.59
C LYS A 4 -10.46 17.08 8.06
N ARG A 5 -11.61 17.47 7.52
CA ARG A 5 -11.85 17.55 6.08
C ARG A 5 -11.04 18.67 5.42
N ILE A 6 -10.93 19.82 6.07
CA ILE A 6 -10.12 20.95 5.58
C ILE A 6 -8.64 20.58 5.57
N LEU A 7 -8.13 19.98 6.65
CA LEU A 7 -6.74 19.51 6.71
C LEU A 7 -6.46 18.46 5.63
N LEU A 8 -7.35 17.49 5.44
CA LEU A 8 -7.24 16.52 4.35
C LEU A 8 -7.24 17.20 2.98
N ALA A 9 -8.13 18.16 2.76
CA ALA A 9 -8.18 18.89 1.49
C ALA A 9 -6.87 19.64 1.21
N ILE A 10 -6.29 20.31 2.22
CA ILE A 10 -5.00 21.00 2.09
C ILE A 10 -3.89 20.01 1.72
N ILE A 11 -3.81 18.88 2.44
CA ILE A 11 -2.82 17.84 2.15
C ILE A 11 -2.99 17.29 0.73
N VAL A 12 -4.24 17.02 0.32
CA VAL A 12 -4.54 16.52 -1.03
C VAL A 12 -4.14 17.56 -2.08
N VAL A 13 -4.45 18.84 -1.89
CA VAL A 13 -4.09 19.91 -2.83
C VAL A 13 -2.57 20.02 -2.98
N ILE A 14 -1.81 20.02 -1.88
CA ILE A 14 -0.35 20.08 -1.90
C ILE A 14 0.22 18.86 -2.62
N LEU A 15 -0.31 17.67 -2.30
CA LEU A 15 0.10 16.42 -2.93
C LEU A 15 -0.16 16.46 -4.44
N THR A 16 -1.38 16.87 -4.86
CA THR A 16 -1.74 17.00 -6.27
C THR A 16 -0.84 18.00 -7.00
N ALA A 17 -0.56 19.16 -6.41
CA ALA A 17 0.34 20.15 -7.00
C ALA A 17 1.76 19.59 -7.18
N PHE A 18 2.28 18.87 -6.18
CA PHE A 18 3.56 18.19 -6.26
C PHE A 18 3.60 17.15 -7.40
N LEU A 19 2.58 16.31 -7.49
CA LEU A 19 2.47 15.32 -8.57
C LEU A 19 2.43 15.98 -9.96
N LEU A 20 1.68 17.08 -10.11
CA LEU A 20 1.66 17.85 -11.36
C LEU A 20 3.04 18.44 -11.69
N ALA A 21 3.75 18.99 -10.71
CA ALA A 21 5.10 19.52 -10.91
C ALA A 21 6.06 18.42 -11.40
N VAL A 22 6.01 17.22 -10.79
CA VAL A 22 6.80 16.06 -11.23
C VAL A 22 6.45 15.66 -12.67
N ILE A 23 5.16 15.61 -13.03
CA ILE A 23 4.72 15.29 -14.40
C ILE A 23 5.27 16.32 -15.40
N VAL A 24 5.12 17.61 -15.09
CA VAL A 24 5.51 18.70 -15.99
C VAL A 24 7.02 18.76 -16.17
N ALA A 25 7.79 18.63 -15.08
CA ALA A 25 9.24 18.64 -15.13
C ALA A 25 9.80 17.39 -15.83
N ASN A 26 9.12 16.25 -15.73
CA ASN A 26 9.61 14.97 -16.23
C ASN A 26 8.79 14.45 -17.44
N ARG A 27 8.50 15.34 -18.40
CA ARG A 27 7.88 14.99 -19.70
C ARG A 27 8.83 14.30 -20.69
N GLN A 28 10.11 14.20 -20.33
CA GLN A 28 11.12 13.51 -21.13
C GLN A 28 10.75 12.03 -21.34
N MET A 29 10.94 11.55 -22.57
CA MET A 29 10.76 10.14 -22.92
C MET A 29 11.87 9.32 -22.28
N VAL A 30 11.51 8.36 -21.45
CA VAL A 30 12.45 7.46 -20.79
C VAL A 30 12.16 6.03 -21.24
N THR A 31 13.23 5.36 -21.67
CA THR A 31 13.22 3.96 -22.05
C THR A 31 13.25 3.09 -20.79
N LEU A 32 12.23 2.26 -20.59
CA LEU A 32 12.25 1.20 -19.59
C LEU A 32 12.43 -0.13 -20.31
N THR A 33 13.57 -0.76 -20.06
CA THR A 33 13.84 -2.14 -20.50
C THR A 33 13.68 -3.05 -19.29
N LEU A 34 12.69 -3.93 -19.33
CA LEU A 34 12.47 -4.96 -18.32
C LEU A 34 13.11 -6.26 -18.78
N ASP A 35 14.36 -6.49 -18.39
CA ASP A 35 15.08 -7.71 -18.70
C ASP A 35 15.39 -8.52 -17.43
N PRO A 36 14.46 -9.42 -17.00
CA PRO A 36 14.65 -10.18 -15.78
C PRO A 36 15.61 -11.37 -15.94
N PHE A 37 15.92 -11.84 -17.17
CA PHE A 37 16.67 -13.09 -17.34
C PHE A 37 17.62 -13.19 -18.55
N GLN A 38 17.71 -12.20 -19.45
CA GLN A 38 18.59 -12.22 -20.65
C GLN A 38 18.48 -13.48 -21.53
N ILE A 39 17.33 -14.19 -21.52
CA ILE A 39 17.22 -15.55 -22.12
C ILE A 39 16.99 -15.52 -23.64
N SER A 40 16.39 -14.47 -24.20
CA SER A 40 16.31 -14.29 -25.64
C SER A 40 15.91 -12.85 -25.97
N SER A 41 16.29 -12.40 -27.16
CA SER A 41 16.13 -11.07 -27.76
C SER A 41 14.68 -10.61 -27.99
N GLY A 42 13.76 -10.94 -27.09
CA GLY A 42 12.44 -10.32 -26.97
C GLY A 42 12.53 -9.09 -26.10
N ASN A 43 12.91 -7.95 -26.70
CA ASN A 43 13.10 -6.69 -25.99
C ASN A 43 11.77 -6.23 -25.34
N PHE A 44 11.60 -6.46 -24.04
CA PHE A 44 10.57 -5.81 -23.21
C PHE A 44 10.97 -4.35 -22.94
N THR A 45 11.13 -3.60 -24.02
CA THR A 45 11.57 -2.21 -24.01
C THR A 45 10.39 -1.33 -24.36
N TYR A 46 10.01 -0.46 -23.44
CA TYR A 46 8.92 0.48 -23.61
C TYR A 46 9.43 1.90 -23.46
N HIS A 47 8.91 2.79 -24.30
CA HIS A 47 9.22 4.21 -24.23
C HIS A 47 7.99 4.96 -23.74
N ALA A 48 8.14 5.63 -22.61
CA ALA A 48 7.09 6.44 -22.03
C ALA A 48 7.71 7.60 -21.24
N PRO A 49 6.98 8.71 -21.05
CA PRO A 49 7.42 9.74 -20.12
C PRO A 49 7.69 9.19 -18.72
N PHE A 50 8.73 9.69 -18.05
CA PHE A 50 9.18 9.19 -16.74
C PHE A 50 8.06 9.12 -15.69
N PHE A 51 7.14 10.09 -15.70
CA PHE A 51 6.04 10.11 -14.74
C PHE A 51 5.17 8.84 -14.82
N ILE A 52 4.98 8.26 -16.01
CA ILE A 52 4.19 7.03 -16.18
C ILE A 52 4.83 5.88 -15.41
N TRP A 53 6.14 5.70 -15.56
CA TRP A 53 6.89 4.69 -14.81
C TRP A 53 6.80 4.93 -13.31
N PHE A 54 6.99 6.17 -12.87
CA PHE A 54 6.86 6.54 -11.46
C PHE A 54 5.50 6.12 -10.88
N PHE A 55 4.39 6.44 -11.55
CA PHE A 55 3.05 6.06 -11.10
C PHE A 55 2.83 4.55 -11.08
N VAL A 56 3.32 3.82 -12.09
CA VAL A 56 3.19 2.36 -12.15
C VAL A 56 3.91 1.70 -10.97
N PHE A 57 5.18 2.03 -10.75
CA PHE A 57 5.96 1.46 -9.64
C PHE A 57 5.43 1.90 -8.27
N PHE A 58 5.02 3.16 -8.14
CA PHE A 58 4.41 3.67 -6.91
C PHE A 58 3.08 2.95 -6.61
N GLY A 59 2.23 2.78 -7.62
CA GLY A 59 0.97 2.04 -7.53
C GLY A 59 1.19 0.58 -7.14
N LEU A 60 2.19 -0.09 -7.74
CA LEU A 60 2.58 -1.45 -7.36
C LEU A 60 3.02 -1.52 -5.89
N GLY A 61 3.80 -0.55 -5.41
CA GLY A 61 4.20 -0.47 -4.00
C GLY A 61 3.00 -0.36 -3.05
N ILE A 62 2.02 0.48 -3.39
CA ILE A 62 0.77 0.59 -2.61
C ILE A 62 0.00 -0.72 -2.61
N LEU A 63 -0.17 -1.36 -3.77
CA LEU A 63 -0.88 -2.63 -3.90
C LEU A 63 -0.22 -3.72 -3.04
N LEU A 64 1.11 -3.85 -3.14
CA LEU A 64 1.86 -4.79 -2.31
C LEU A 64 1.71 -4.49 -0.82
N GLY A 65 1.77 -3.23 -0.41
CA GLY A 65 1.54 -2.82 0.98
C GLY A 65 0.14 -3.21 1.49
N VAL A 66 -0.89 -3.00 0.68
CA VAL A 66 -2.28 -3.41 1.00
C VAL A 66 -2.40 -4.92 1.09
N LEU A 67 -1.79 -5.68 0.17
CA LEU A 67 -1.78 -7.15 0.19
C LEU A 67 -1.10 -7.66 1.47
N ILE A 68 0.08 -7.15 1.80
CA ILE A 68 0.82 -7.56 3.01
C ILE A 68 -0.02 -7.30 4.27
N ASN A 69 -0.63 -6.11 4.37
CA ASN A 69 -1.49 -5.77 5.49
C ASN A 69 -2.72 -6.70 5.59
N TRP A 70 -3.33 -7.05 4.45
CA TRP A 70 -4.45 -7.99 4.41
C TRP A 70 -4.08 -9.38 4.91
N PHE A 71 -2.92 -9.91 4.48
CA PHE A 71 -2.40 -11.19 4.98
C PHE A 71 -2.09 -11.15 6.48
N ALA A 72 -1.54 -10.05 7.00
CA ALA A 72 -1.30 -9.86 8.43
C ALA A 72 -2.61 -9.82 9.24
N TYR A 73 -3.60 -9.09 8.75
CA TYR A 73 -4.92 -8.98 9.39
C TYR A 73 -5.65 -10.31 9.43
N HIS A 74 -5.55 -11.11 8.36
CA HIS A 74 -6.18 -12.43 8.28
C HIS A 74 -5.62 -13.41 9.32
N LYS A 75 -4.29 -13.40 9.57
CA LYS A 75 -3.67 -14.24 10.60
C LYS A 75 -4.13 -13.86 12.01
N CYS A 76 -4.30 -12.56 12.28
CA CYS A 76 -4.71 -12.05 13.59
C CYS A 76 -6.13 -12.50 13.99
N LYS A 77 -7.04 -12.68 13.03
CA LYS A 77 -8.42 -13.15 13.29
C LYS A 77 -8.47 -14.53 13.96
N LYS A 78 -7.52 -15.44 13.67
CA LYS A 78 -7.43 -16.75 14.35
C LYS A 78 -6.87 -16.63 15.77
N ALA A 79 -5.88 -15.77 15.99
CA ALA A 79 -5.29 -15.54 17.31
C ALA A 79 -6.30 -14.89 18.27
N LEU A 80 -7.10 -13.94 17.78
CA LEU A 80 -8.11 -13.24 18.58
C LEU A 80 -9.20 -14.18 19.10
N ARG A 81 -9.58 -15.22 18.33
CA ARG A 81 -10.54 -16.23 18.78
C ARG A 81 -10.00 -17.09 19.92
N LYS A 82 -8.71 -17.45 19.87
CA LYS A 82 -8.06 -18.21 20.94
C LYS A 82 -7.95 -17.39 22.23
N SER A 83 -7.46 -16.15 22.14
CA SER A 83 -7.37 -15.27 23.33
C SER A 83 -8.74 -14.96 23.95
N LYS A 84 -9.80 -14.82 23.15
CA LYS A 84 -11.16 -14.64 23.70
C LYS A 84 -11.64 -15.86 24.48
N ALA A 85 -11.40 -17.07 23.97
CA ALA A 85 -11.79 -18.30 24.65
C ALA A 85 -11.02 -18.53 25.96
N GLU A 86 -9.72 -18.19 25.99
CA GLU A 86 -8.91 -18.27 27.20
C GLU A 86 -9.35 -17.25 28.26
N LEU A 87 -9.70 -16.03 27.86
CA LEU A 87 -10.25 -15.01 28.76
C LEU A 87 -11.61 -15.41 29.35
N GLU A 88 -12.50 -16.02 28.56
CA GLU A 88 -13.78 -16.54 29.08
C GLU A 88 -13.55 -17.65 30.12
N LYS A 89 -12.63 -18.58 29.85
CA LYS A 89 -12.29 -19.62 30.83
C LYS A 89 -11.73 -19.04 32.13
N LEU A 90 -10.85 -18.05 32.04
CA LEU A 90 -10.32 -17.35 33.23
C LEU A 90 -11.42 -16.63 34.01
N LYS A 91 -12.37 -15.98 33.32
CA LYS A 91 -13.50 -15.30 33.97
C LYS A 91 -14.41 -16.29 34.69
N MET A 92 -14.68 -17.45 34.10
CA MET A 92 -15.49 -18.49 34.74
C MET A 92 -14.81 -19.03 36.00
N SER A 93 -13.50 -19.32 35.96
CA SER A 93 -12.78 -19.78 37.16
C SER A 93 -12.69 -18.74 38.27
N VAL A 94 -12.60 -17.44 37.94
CA VAL A 94 -12.61 -16.37 38.96
C VAL A 94 -14.01 -16.22 39.57
N THR A 95 -15.07 -16.41 38.78
CA THR A 95 -16.46 -16.30 39.26
C THR A 95 -16.85 -17.48 40.16
N ASP A 96 -16.24 -18.65 39.94
CA ASP A 96 -16.48 -19.87 40.74
C ASP A 96 -15.75 -19.85 42.10
N ILE A 97 -14.77 -18.96 42.27
CA ILE A 97 -13.99 -18.80 43.51
C ILE A 97 -14.65 -17.78 44.48
N ILE A 98 -15.55 -16.92 43.98
CA ILE A 98 -16.27 -15.90 44.76
C ILE A 98 -17.60 -16.47 45.21
#